data_AF-A0A4W6E6T9-F1
#
_entry.id   AF-A0A4W6E6T9-F1
#
_cell.length_a   1.000
_cell.length_b   1.000
_cell.length_c   1.000
_cell.angle_alpha   90.00
_cell.angle_beta   90.00
_cell.angle_gamma   90.00
#
_symmetry.space_group_name_H-M   'P 1'
#
loop_
_entity.id
_entity.type
_entity.pdbx_description
1 polymer ?
#
loop_
_entity_poly.entity_id
_entity_poly.type
_entity_poly.pdbx_seq_one_letter_code
_entity_poly.pdbx_strand_id
1 'polypeptide(L)'
;MSWPPKGLAGTPICQRYINQYRFATLYSRPRRSPLFSAYLYTAPAGKRPPASWKYEPQLAYPGADGNMITFPPGPVDQNVVDSQAVEMDYTHSTYSRGHLNPSLHHQSHEDRSATFTLTNVVPQKEGSNEGPWKDLEQIVNKALVAYCLGRAYVVTGIIPYQTEEHWLKNHRVAVPEYLWSAYCCPNYNNSLPKELKDTFPTYAAIGRNDPNSTEEIVAC
;
A
#
# COMPACT_ATOMS: atom_id res chain seq x y z
N MET A 1 1.43 6.45 -33.86
CA MET A 1 0.34 7.02 -33.03
C MET A 1 0.18 6.12 -31.81
N SER A 2 0.72 6.51 -30.66
CA SER A 2 0.49 5.80 -29.41
C SER A 2 -0.92 6.15 -28.95
N TRP A 3 -1.77 5.13 -28.77
CA TRP A 3 -2.99 5.31 -28.00
C TRP A 3 -2.58 5.74 -26.59
N PRO A 4 -3.26 6.72 -25.97
CA PRO A 4 -3.04 6.97 -24.56
C PRO A 4 -3.26 5.65 -23.80
N PRO A 5 -2.40 5.29 -22.84
CA PRO A 5 -2.55 4.05 -22.12
C PRO A 5 -3.97 3.98 -21.53
N LYS A 6 -4.67 2.88 -21.81
CA LYS A 6 -5.99 2.62 -21.23
C LYS A 6 -5.78 2.59 -19.72
N GLY A 7 -6.44 3.50 -19.00
CA GLY A 7 -6.28 3.61 -17.54
C GLY A 7 -6.54 2.27 -16.84
N LEU A 8 -5.89 2.06 -15.69
CA LEU A 8 -6.11 0.85 -14.88
C LEU A 8 -7.58 0.75 -14.47
N ALA A 9 -8.20 -0.39 -14.76
CA ALA A 9 -9.57 -0.66 -14.34
C ALA A 9 -9.57 -1.17 -12.88
N GLY A 10 -10.45 -0.62 -12.05
CA GLY A 10 -10.59 -1.03 -10.66
C GLY A 10 -11.74 -0.32 -9.95
N THR A 11 -12.00 -0.72 -8.72
CA THR A 11 -12.94 -0.05 -7.82
C THR A 11 -12.18 1.03 -7.03
N PRO A 12 -12.41 2.33 -7.25
CA PRO A 12 -11.83 3.36 -6.43
C PRO A 12 -12.45 3.33 -5.02
N ILE A 13 -11.61 3.41 -4.00
CA ILE A 13 -12.00 3.45 -2.58
C ILE A 13 -11.40 4.70 -1.97
N CYS A 14 -12.26 5.59 -1.47
CA CYS A 14 -11.85 6.70 -0.63
C CYS A 14 -11.79 6.18 0.82
N GLN A 15 -10.60 5.78 1.26
CA GLN A 15 -10.39 5.09 2.53
C GLN A 15 -10.76 6.01 3.68
N ARG A 16 -11.88 5.73 4.35
CA ARG A 16 -12.43 6.56 5.41
C ARG A 16 -12.34 5.82 6.74
N TYR A 17 -11.79 6.49 7.76
CA TYR A 17 -11.66 5.93 9.10
C TYR A 17 -11.99 6.99 10.14
N ILE A 18 -12.92 6.66 11.05
CA ILE A 18 -13.47 7.58 12.05
C ILE A 18 -14.00 8.84 11.34
N ASN A 19 -14.84 8.63 10.32
CA ASN A 19 -15.49 9.65 9.51
C ASN A 19 -14.58 10.61 8.73
N GLN A 20 -13.26 10.40 8.71
CA GLN A 20 -12.29 11.20 7.97
C GLN A 20 -11.68 10.40 6.83
N TYR A 21 -11.49 11.04 5.68
CA TYR A 21 -10.71 10.46 4.58
C TYR A 21 -9.23 10.45 4.94
N ARG A 22 -8.58 9.30 4.72
CA ARG A 22 -7.20 9.04 5.14
C ARG A 22 -6.26 8.89 3.94
N PHE A 23 -6.68 8.10 2.95
CA PHE A 23 -5.95 7.85 1.71
C PHE A 23 -6.90 7.33 0.63
N ALA A 24 -6.39 7.08 -0.57
CA ALA A 24 -7.16 6.49 -1.66
C ALA A 24 -6.53 5.16 -2.11
N THR A 25 -7.36 4.23 -2.53
CA THR A 25 -6.92 2.95 -3.10
C THR A 25 -7.68 2.67 -4.39
N LEU A 26 -6.99 2.21 -5.42
CA LEU A 26 -7.64 1.55 -6.56
C LEU A 26 -7.60 0.04 -6.34
N TYR A 27 -8.76 -0.57 -6.11
CA TYR A 27 -8.87 -1.98 -5.71
C TYR A 27 -9.33 -2.89 -6.85
N SER A 28 -8.66 -4.02 -7.02
CA SER A 28 -9.12 -5.06 -7.96
C SER A 28 -9.96 -6.09 -7.22
N ARG A 29 -11.29 -6.05 -7.42
CA ARG A 29 -12.22 -7.04 -6.85
C ARG A 29 -11.90 -8.48 -7.29
N PRO A 30 -11.64 -8.78 -8.59
CA PRO A 30 -11.32 -10.15 -9.02
C PRO A 30 -10.04 -10.69 -8.39
N ARG A 31 -9.04 -9.82 -8.14
CA ARG A 31 -7.75 -10.21 -7.55
C ARG A 31 -7.74 -10.10 -6.02
N ARG A 32 -8.82 -9.56 -5.43
CA ARG A 32 -8.95 -9.15 -4.02
C ARG A 32 -7.70 -8.43 -3.48
N SER A 33 -7.12 -7.57 -4.31
CA SER A 33 -5.81 -6.95 -4.04
C SER A 33 -5.80 -5.50 -4.57
N PRO A 34 -5.23 -4.54 -3.84
CA PRO A 34 -5.05 -3.19 -4.33
C PRO A 34 -4.06 -3.13 -5.50
N LEU A 35 -4.42 -2.37 -6.54
CA LEU A 35 -3.53 -2.04 -7.64
C LEU A 35 -2.55 -0.93 -7.22
N PHE A 36 -3.03 0.07 -6.50
CA PHE A 36 -2.22 1.07 -5.81
C PHE A 36 -2.98 1.71 -4.65
N SER A 37 -2.21 2.28 -3.71
CA SER A 37 -2.67 3.23 -2.70
C SER A 37 -1.95 4.57 -2.90
N ALA A 38 -2.69 5.66 -2.84
CA ALA A 38 -2.19 7.03 -2.94
C ALA A 38 -2.51 7.80 -1.66
N TYR A 39 -1.53 8.50 -1.10
CA TYR A 39 -1.65 9.16 0.20
C TYR A 39 -0.81 10.43 0.29
N LEU A 40 -1.18 11.29 1.24
CA LEU A 40 -0.35 12.41 1.65
C LEU A 40 0.65 11.93 2.69
N TYR A 41 1.93 12.20 2.45
CA TYR A 41 2.98 11.97 3.42
C TYR A 41 2.88 13.03 4.53
N THR A 42 3.01 12.58 5.78
CA THR A 42 3.19 13.46 6.94
C THR A 42 4.38 12.98 7.75
N ALA A 43 5.17 13.92 8.28
CA ALA A 43 6.35 13.57 9.07
C ALA A 43 5.94 12.70 10.27
N PRO A 44 6.49 11.47 10.39
CA PRO A 44 6.01 10.53 11.39
C PRO A 44 6.26 11.00 12.82
N ALA A 45 5.30 10.73 13.70
CA ALA A 45 5.41 10.99 15.13
C ALA A 45 4.86 9.82 15.93
N GLY A 46 5.59 9.30 16.92
CA GLY A 46 5.14 8.20 17.78
C GLY A 46 5.40 6.81 17.21
N LYS A 47 4.79 5.77 17.82
CA LYS A 47 5.05 4.36 17.51
C LYS A 47 3.98 3.76 16.57
N ARG A 48 4.37 2.72 15.82
CA ARG A 48 3.44 1.90 15.03
C ARG A 48 2.34 1.34 15.97
N PRO A 49 1.05 1.54 15.67
CA PRO A 49 -0.03 1.01 16.50
C PRO A 49 -0.08 -0.52 16.41
N PRO A 50 -0.68 -1.19 17.43
CA PRO A 50 -0.94 -2.61 17.33
C PRO A 50 -1.84 -2.90 16.12
N ALA A 51 -1.61 -4.04 15.46
CA ALA A 51 -2.38 -4.40 14.29
C ALA A 51 -3.84 -4.67 14.67
N SER A 52 -4.75 -3.84 14.15
CA SER A 52 -6.19 -4.03 14.21
C SER A 52 -6.71 -3.98 12.78
N TRP A 53 -6.84 -5.15 12.17
CA TRP A 53 -7.17 -5.30 10.75
C TRP A 53 -8.61 -4.92 10.46
N LYS A 54 -8.81 -4.22 9.35
CA LYS A 54 -10.10 -3.67 8.93
C LYS A 54 -10.47 -4.14 7.53
N TYR A 55 -11.76 -4.09 7.25
CA TYR A 55 -12.36 -4.34 5.94
C TYR A 55 -13.20 -3.14 5.51
N GLU A 56 -13.56 -3.12 4.22
CA GLU A 56 -14.39 -2.09 3.61
C GLU A 56 -15.84 -2.59 3.44
N PRO A 57 -16.79 -2.18 4.30
CA PRO A 57 -18.18 -2.62 4.18
C PRO A 57 -18.82 -2.25 2.83
N GLN A 58 -18.39 -1.13 2.23
CA GLN A 58 -18.86 -0.68 0.90
C GLN A 58 -18.50 -1.64 -0.25
N LEU A 59 -17.56 -2.57 -0.05
CA LEU A 59 -17.29 -3.60 -1.04
C LEU A 59 -18.32 -4.74 -0.98
N ALA A 60 -18.86 -5.02 0.20
CA ALA A 60 -19.84 -6.08 0.46
C ALA A 60 -21.30 -5.61 0.30
N TYR A 61 -21.58 -4.37 0.73
CA TYR A 61 -22.94 -3.85 0.87
C TYR A 61 -23.13 -2.53 0.12
N PRO A 62 -23.94 -2.51 -0.96
CA PRO A 62 -24.35 -1.28 -1.61
C PRO A 62 -25.09 -0.39 -0.60
N GLY A 63 -24.54 0.79 -0.31
CA GLY A 63 -25.12 1.75 0.64
C GLY A 63 -24.44 1.83 2.02
N ALA A 64 -23.37 1.05 2.27
CA ALA A 64 -22.54 1.29 3.44
C ALA A 64 -21.92 2.70 3.41
N ASP A 65 -21.67 3.29 4.58
CA ASP A 65 -21.25 4.70 4.77
C ASP A 65 -19.80 5.01 4.35
N GLY A 66 -19.07 3.97 3.94
CA GLY A 66 -17.69 4.00 3.48
C GLY A 66 -16.63 4.02 4.59
N ASN A 67 -17.00 3.96 5.87
CA ASN A 67 -16.01 3.81 6.94
C ASN A 67 -15.51 2.36 6.98
N MET A 68 -14.19 2.20 7.04
CA MET A 68 -13.56 0.91 7.29
C MET A 68 -13.84 0.45 8.73
N ILE A 69 -14.08 -0.85 8.91
CA ILE A 69 -14.47 -1.44 10.20
C ILE A 69 -13.50 -2.55 10.57
N THR A 70 -13.13 -2.64 11.84
CA THR A 70 -12.29 -3.73 12.36
C THR A 70 -13.00 -5.08 12.19
N PHE A 71 -12.26 -6.11 11.80
CA PHE A 71 -12.80 -7.47 11.74
C PHE A 71 -13.28 -7.94 13.13
N PRO A 72 -14.43 -8.63 13.20
CA PRO A 72 -14.89 -9.21 14.46
C PRO A 72 -13.98 -10.37 14.88
N PRO A 73 -13.88 -10.70 16.19
CA PRO A 73 -13.09 -11.82 16.68
C PRO A 73 -13.68 -13.21 16.31
N GLY A 74 -14.83 -13.25 15.65
CA GLY A 74 -15.56 -14.46 15.29
C GLY A 74 -15.69 -14.65 13.77
N PRO A 75 -16.69 -15.44 13.32
CA PRO A 75 -16.95 -15.64 11.90
C PRO A 75 -17.13 -14.31 11.17
N VAL A 76 -16.42 -14.16 10.05
CA VAL A 76 -16.58 -13.03 9.14
C VAL A 76 -17.80 -13.29 8.26
N ASP A 77 -18.63 -12.27 8.08
CA ASP A 77 -19.77 -12.29 7.19
C ASP A 77 -19.40 -12.78 5.77
N GLN A 78 -20.20 -13.67 5.20
CA GLN A 78 -19.91 -14.28 3.91
C GLN A 78 -19.85 -13.27 2.75
N ASN A 79 -20.66 -12.20 2.76
CA ASN A 79 -20.60 -11.15 1.74
C ASN A 79 -19.27 -10.38 1.82
N VAL A 80 -18.74 -10.19 3.04
CA VAL A 80 -17.39 -9.61 3.23
C VAL A 80 -16.34 -10.57 2.70
N VAL A 81 -16.43 -11.86 3.02
CA VAL A 81 -15.52 -12.89 2.50
C VAL A 81 -15.57 -12.94 0.97
N ASP A 82 -16.73 -12.81 0.33
CA ASP A 82 -16.82 -12.91 -1.13
C ASP A 82 -16.31 -11.66 -1.85
N SER A 83 -16.52 -10.48 -1.24
CA SER A 83 -16.20 -9.19 -1.87
C SER A 83 -14.74 -8.74 -1.78
N GLN A 84 -13.98 -9.21 -0.78
CA GLN A 84 -12.62 -8.71 -0.50
C GLN A 84 -11.76 -9.72 0.25
N ALA A 85 -10.48 -9.40 0.41
CA ALA A 85 -9.57 -10.20 1.22
C ALA A 85 -9.95 -10.14 2.70
N VAL A 86 -9.82 -11.25 3.41
CA VAL A 86 -10.07 -11.36 4.85
C VAL A 86 -8.84 -11.89 5.59
N GLU A 87 -8.79 -11.74 6.91
CA GLU A 87 -7.59 -12.11 7.68
C GLU A 87 -7.17 -13.57 7.47
N MET A 88 -8.15 -14.47 7.37
CA MET A 88 -7.96 -15.91 7.14
C MET A 88 -7.25 -16.21 5.81
N ASP A 89 -7.33 -15.33 4.81
CA ASP A 89 -6.64 -15.52 3.52
C ASP A 89 -5.11 -15.52 3.70
N TYR A 90 -4.61 -14.78 4.69
CA TYR A 90 -3.19 -14.67 4.99
C TYR A 90 -2.71 -15.63 6.09
N THR A 91 -3.62 -16.12 6.95
CA THR A 91 -3.29 -17.04 8.04
C THR A 91 -2.70 -18.34 7.50
N HIS A 92 -1.59 -18.80 8.09
CA HIS A 92 -0.83 -19.98 7.63
C HIS A 92 -0.34 -19.89 6.17
N SER A 93 -0.27 -18.70 5.59
CA SER A 93 0.45 -18.50 4.32
C SER A 93 1.93 -18.24 4.60
N THR A 94 2.77 -18.41 3.58
CA THR A 94 4.19 -18.00 3.62
C THR A 94 4.39 -16.53 3.24
N TYR A 95 3.31 -15.74 3.23
CA TYR A 95 3.29 -14.33 2.85
C TYR A 95 2.88 -13.46 4.03
N SER A 96 3.57 -12.34 4.17
CA SER A 96 3.19 -11.27 5.07
C SER A 96 2.14 -10.34 4.42
N ARG A 97 1.54 -9.48 5.24
CA ARG A 97 0.61 -8.41 4.79
C ARG A 97 1.41 -7.14 4.49
N GLY A 98 1.95 -7.06 3.26
CA GLY A 98 2.76 -5.94 2.80
C GLY A 98 1.91 -4.70 2.55
N HIS A 99 2.19 -3.60 3.23
CA HIS A 99 1.39 -2.37 3.11
C HIS A 99 1.82 -1.58 1.87
N LEU A 100 0.85 -1.06 1.10
CA LEU A 100 1.14 -0.09 0.04
C LEU A 100 1.25 1.34 0.63
N ASN A 101 0.32 1.70 1.51
CA ASN A 101 0.45 2.88 2.36
C ASN A 101 1.00 2.46 3.74
N PRO A 102 2.28 2.72 4.08
CA PRO A 102 2.88 2.26 5.32
C PRO A 102 2.54 3.17 6.49
N SER A 103 2.40 2.58 7.68
CA SER A 103 2.22 3.32 8.94
C SER A 103 3.39 4.28 9.25
N LEU A 104 4.58 4.09 8.66
CA LEU A 104 5.74 4.95 8.88
C LEU A 104 5.58 6.34 8.26
N HIS A 105 4.66 6.54 7.32
CA HIS A 105 4.49 7.82 6.60
C HIS A 105 3.41 8.73 7.19
N HIS A 106 3.01 8.45 8.44
CA HIS A 106 1.89 9.12 9.10
C HIS A 106 2.22 9.62 10.50
N GLN A 107 1.80 10.86 10.77
CA GLN A 107 1.98 11.52 12.05
C GLN A 107 0.96 11.06 13.11
N SER A 108 -0.33 11.06 12.78
CA SER A 108 -1.39 10.80 13.75
C SER A 108 -1.53 9.30 14.06
N HIS A 109 -2.11 8.98 15.22
CA HIS A 109 -2.39 7.59 15.57
C HIS A 109 -3.50 7.01 14.67
N GLU A 110 -4.48 7.84 14.30
CA GLU A 110 -5.64 7.46 13.49
C GLU A 110 -5.25 7.18 12.03
N ASP A 111 -4.39 8.01 11.43
CA ASP A 111 -3.89 7.79 10.06
C ASP A 111 -3.09 6.49 9.97
N ARG A 112 -2.23 6.23 10.98
CA ARG A 112 -1.52 4.96 11.11
C ARG A 112 -2.46 3.78 11.30
N SER A 113 -3.48 3.94 12.14
CA SER A 113 -4.46 2.89 12.38
C SER A 113 -5.28 2.57 11.12
N ALA A 114 -5.52 3.57 10.27
CA ALA A 114 -6.23 3.42 9.01
C ALA A 114 -5.42 2.63 7.96
N THR A 115 -4.09 2.58 8.05
CA THR A 115 -3.29 1.79 7.10
C THR A 115 -3.50 0.29 7.24
N PHE A 116 -4.04 -0.18 8.38
CA PHE A 116 -4.34 -1.58 8.66
C PHE A 116 -5.72 -2.01 8.13
N THR A 117 -6.04 -1.68 6.88
CA THR A 117 -7.16 -2.25 6.13
C THR A 117 -6.61 -3.26 5.10
N LEU A 118 -7.30 -4.39 4.89
CA LEU A 118 -6.82 -5.39 3.92
C LEU A 118 -6.92 -4.93 2.48
N THR A 119 -7.65 -3.85 2.22
CA THR A 119 -7.65 -3.17 0.92
C THR A 119 -6.40 -2.31 0.70
N ASN A 120 -5.51 -2.18 1.68
CA ASN A 120 -4.22 -1.48 1.57
C ASN A 120 -3.01 -2.44 1.56
N VAL A 121 -3.25 -3.76 1.57
CA VAL A 121 -2.17 -4.74 1.66
C VAL A 121 -2.19 -5.74 0.52
N VAL A 122 -1.00 -6.24 0.20
CA VAL A 122 -0.78 -7.29 -0.78
C VAL A 122 -0.02 -8.44 -0.12
N PRO A 123 -0.14 -9.68 -0.64
CA PRO A 123 0.76 -10.76 -0.23
C PRO A 123 2.20 -10.40 -0.57
N GLN A 124 3.03 -10.16 0.44
CA GLN A 124 4.43 -9.82 0.25
C GLN A 124 5.33 -10.84 0.94
N LYS A 125 6.36 -11.32 0.24
CA LYS A 125 7.34 -12.24 0.84
C LYS A 125 8.02 -11.55 2.02
N GLU A 126 8.18 -12.27 3.13
CA GLU A 126 8.75 -11.74 4.37
C GLU A 126 10.14 -11.12 4.15
N GLY A 127 11.02 -11.82 3.43
CA GLY A 127 12.36 -11.28 3.11
C GLY A 127 12.35 -10.02 2.23
N SER A 128 11.29 -9.80 1.42
CA SER A 128 11.11 -8.54 0.69
C SER A 128 10.55 -7.45 1.61
N ASN A 129 9.48 -7.76 2.37
CA ASN A 129 8.76 -6.81 3.23
C ASN A 129 9.62 -6.31 4.39
N GLU A 130 10.38 -7.19 5.05
CA GLU A 130 11.19 -6.85 6.22
C GLU A 130 12.64 -6.46 5.88
N GLY A 131 13.06 -6.72 4.64
CA GLY A 131 14.37 -6.35 4.11
C GLY A 131 14.30 -5.10 3.22
N PRO A 132 14.54 -5.24 1.91
CA PRO A 132 14.75 -4.10 1.02
C PRO A 132 13.55 -3.15 0.97
N TRP A 133 12.31 -3.65 1.03
CA TRP A 133 11.13 -2.79 0.96
C TRP A 133 11.00 -1.87 2.18
N LYS A 134 11.25 -2.41 3.38
CA LYS A 134 11.32 -1.62 4.61
C LYS A 134 12.45 -0.60 4.57
N ASP A 135 13.59 -0.95 3.98
CA ASP A 135 14.72 -0.03 3.83
C ASP A 135 14.37 1.13 2.89
N LEU A 136 13.69 0.84 1.77
CA LEU A 136 13.13 1.86 0.87
C LEU A 136 12.17 2.81 1.61
N GLU A 137 11.20 2.27 2.36
CA GLU A 137 10.28 3.09 3.16
C GLU A 137 11.02 4.01 4.13
N GLN A 138 12.09 3.52 4.77
CA GLN A 138 12.92 4.32 5.66
C GLN A 138 13.75 5.38 4.93
N ILE A 139 14.30 5.07 3.76
CA ILE A 139 15.07 6.02 2.94
C ILE A 139 14.17 7.16 2.47
N VAL A 140 13.01 6.83 1.90
CA VAL A 140 11.99 7.81 1.48
C VAL A 140 11.57 8.67 2.67
N ASN A 141 11.29 8.06 3.82
CA ASN A 141 10.92 8.80 5.02
C ASN A 141 12.03 9.78 5.46
N LYS A 142 13.29 9.34 5.54
CA LYS A 142 14.42 10.21 5.93
C LYS A 142 14.58 11.39 4.97
N ALA A 143 14.47 11.14 3.67
CA ALA A 143 14.57 12.17 2.64
C ALA A 143 13.43 13.20 2.76
N LEU A 144 12.19 12.74 2.86
CA LEU A 144 11.03 13.61 2.94
C LEU A 144 10.97 14.41 4.25
N VAL A 145 11.29 13.83 5.41
CA VAL A 145 11.40 14.57 6.68
C VAL A 145 12.42 15.70 6.56
N ALA A 146 13.59 15.42 5.99
CA ALA A 146 14.72 16.35 6.00
C ALA A 146 14.56 17.48 4.99
N TYR A 147 13.97 17.22 3.82
CA TYR A 147 14.03 18.14 2.70
C TYR A 147 12.69 18.56 2.13
N CYS A 148 11.58 17.86 2.39
CA CYS A 148 10.28 18.26 1.87
C CYS A 148 9.66 19.39 2.71
N LEU A 149 9.47 20.56 2.10
CA LEU A 149 8.91 21.75 2.71
C LEU A 149 7.39 21.79 2.46
N GLY A 150 6.64 20.89 3.09
CA GLY A 150 5.18 20.86 3.01
C GLY A 150 4.64 19.48 2.70
N ARG A 151 3.69 19.39 1.76
CA ARG A 151 3.05 18.12 1.40
C ARG A 151 3.87 17.39 0.35
N ALA A 152 4.19 16.14 0.64
CA ALA A 152 4.57 15.16 -0.37
C ALA A 152 3.39 14.24 -0.67
N TYR A 153 3.28 13.85 -1.93
CA TYR A 153 2.28 12.92 -2.45
C TYR A 153 3.00 11.62 -2.75
N VAL A 154 2.48 10.50 -2.27
CA VAL A 154 3.10 9.19 -2.49
C VAL A 154 2.06 8.25 -3.09
N VAL A 155 2.48 7.48 -4.08
CA VAL A 155 1.70 6.42 -4.68
C VAL A 155 2.54 5.15 -4.66
N THR A 156 2.00 4.11 -4.04
CA THR A 156 2.62 2.79 -3.99
C THR A 156 1.67 1.81 -4.64
N GLY A 157 2.18 0.99 -5.56
CA GLY A 157 1.37 0.04 -6.29
C GLY A 157 2.09 -1.27 -6.55
N ILE A 158 1.43 -2.11 -7.32
CA ILE A 158 1.94 -3.41 -7.71
C ILE A 158 1.99 -3.57 -9.22
N ILE A 159 2.80 -4.54 -9.65
CA ILE A 159 2.75 -5.10 -11.00
C ILE A 159 2.38 -6.57 -10.87
N PRO A 160 1.28 -7.02 -11.51
CA PRO A 160 0.89 -8.42 -11.50
C PRO A 160 1.84 -9.26 -12.37
N TYR A 161 1.89 -10.58 -12.09
CA TYR A 161 2.48 -11.55 -13.01
C TYR A 161 1.75 -11.50 -14.36
N GLN A 162 2.51 -11.55 -15.47
CA GLN A 162 1.92 -11.63 -16.82
C GLN A 162 1.40 -13.03 -17.15
N THR A 163 2.06 -14.06 -16.61
CA THR A 163 1.74 -15.49 -16.76
C THR A 163 1.96 -16.19 -15.44
N GLU A 164 1.33 -17.35 -15.23
CA GLU A 164 1.51 -18.18 -14.02
C GLU A 164 1.23 -17.40 -12.72
N GLU A 165 0.09 -16.72 -12.66
CA GLU A 165 -0.29 -15.94 -11.48
C GLU A 165 -0.28 -16.80 -10.20
N HIS A 166 0.34 -16.25 -9.15
CA HIS A 166 0.36 -16.85 -7.83
C HIS A 166 -0.80 -16.33 -6.99
N TRP A 167 -1.40 -17.20 -6.17
CA TRP A 167 -2.56 -16.87 -5.35
C TRP A 167 -2.44 -17.44 -3.94
N LEU A 168 -2.96 -16.71 -2.95
CA LEU A 168 -3.17 -17.23 -1.61
C LEU A 168 -4.46 -18.03 -1.53
N LYS A 169 -4.42 -19.09 -0.71
CA LYS A 169 -5.54 -20.01 -0.48
C LYS A 169 -6.09 -20.52 -1.81
N ASN A 170 -7.34 -20.98 -1.82
CA ASN A 170 -8.06 -21.48 -2.99
C ASN A 170 -8.35 -20.34 -4.00
N HIS A 171 -7.33 -19.73 -4.58
CA HIS A 171 -7.39 -18.62 -5.54
C HIS A 171 -8.13 -17.39 -5.03
N ARG A 172 -7.94 -17.04 -3.74
CA ARG A 172 -8.69 -15.95 -3.13
C ARG A 172 -8.04 -14.59 -3.28
N VAL A 173 -6.72 -14.50 -3.08
CA VAL A 173 -5.98 -13.22 -3.12
C VAL A 173 -4.77 -13.36 -4.03
N ALA A 174 -4.67 -12.50 -5.04
CA ALA A 174 -3.57 -12.55 -5.99
C ALA A 174 -2.28 -12.01 -5.36
N VAL A 175 -1.17 -12.71 -5.61
CA VAL A 175 0.18 -12.29 -5.24
C VAL A 175 0.75 -11.44 -6.38
N PRO A 176 1.27 -10.23 -6.10
CA PRO A 176 1.94 -9.42 -7.12
C PRO A 176 3.36 -9.92 -7.40
N GLU A 177 3.88 -9.65 -8.60
CA GLU A 177 5.26 -9.95 -8.97
C GLU A 177 6.22 -8.85 -8.49
N TYR A 178 5.81 -7.58 -8.65
CA TYR A 178 6.59 -6.42 -8.21
C TYR A 178 5.75 -5.48 -7.36
N LEU A 179 6.43 -4.73 -6.50
CA LEU A 179 5.91 -3.53 -5.86
C LEU A 179 6.70 -2.33 -6.41
N TRP A 180 6.02 -1.19 -6.57
CA TRP A 180 6.65 0.07 -6.94
C TRP A 180 6.13 1.19 -6.05
N SER A 181 6.95 2.21 -5.84
CA SER A 181 6.60 3.40 -5.07
C SER A 181 7.14 4.63 -5.77
N ALA A 182 6.36 5.69 -5.78
CA ALA A 182 6.77 6.98 -6.31
C ALA A 182 6.29 8.10 -5.38
N TYR A 183 7.13 9.12 -5.19
CA TYR A 183 6.72 10.32 -4.49
C TYR A 183 6.95 11.58 -5.32
N CYS A 184 6.19 12.62 -4.98
CA CYS A 184 6.41 13.99 -5.44
C CYS A 184 6.34 14.95 -4.25
N CYS A 185 7.40 15.72 -4.04
CA CYS A 185 7.46 16.84 -3.11
C CYS A 185 7.68 18.15 -3.91
N PRO A 186 6.60 18.88 -4.27
CA PRO A 186 6.72 20.07 -5.13
C PRO A 186 7.49 21.23 -4.49
N ASN A 187 7.51 21.32 -3.16
CA ASN A 187 8.20 22.36 -2.42
C ASN A 187 9.22 21.70 -1.49
N TYR A 188 10.52 21.89 -1.77
CA TYR A 188 11.60 21.25 -1.04
C TYR A 188 12.78 22.20 -0.84
N ASN A 189 13.64 21.88 0.13
CA ASN A 189 14.84 22.64 0.40
C ASN A 189 15.88 22.39 -0.69
N ASN A 190 16.24 23.41 -1.46
CA ASN A 190 17.20 23.32 -2.56
C ASN A 190 18.64 23.02 -2.11
N SER A 191 18.95 23.15 -0.81
CA SER A 191 20.24 22.77 -0.23
C SER A 191 20.35 21.25 -0.02
N LEU A 192 20.16 20.48 -1.09
CA LEU A 192 20.21 19.02 -1.08
C LEU A 192 21.66 18.51 -1.09
N PRO A 193 21.95 17.43 -0.34
CA PRO A 193 23.14 16.60 -0.56
C PRO A 193 23.20 16.11 -2.01
N LYS A 194 24.41 15.83 -2.50
CA LYS A 194 24.63 15.45 -3.91
C LYS A 194 23.82 14.20 -4.29
N GLU A 195 23.66 13.29 -3.35
CA GLU A 195 22.98 12.01 -3.49
C GLU A 195 21.46 12.16 -3.66
N LEU A 196 20.89 13.29 -3.23
CA LEU A 196 19.44 13.54 -3.28
C LEU A 196 19.03 14.49 -4.41
N LYS A 197 19.98 15.06 -5.15
CA LYS A 197 19.69 16.01 -6.24
C LYS A 197 18.83 15.40 -7.33
N ASP A 198 19.04 14.13 -7.64
CA ASP A 198 18.30 13.42 -8.68
C ASP A 198 17.02 12.75 -8.15
N THR A 199 16.70 12.91 -6.86
CA THR A 199 15.52 12.29 -6.22
C THR A 199 14.46 13.33 -5.77
N PHE A 200 14.73 14.63 -5.96
CA PHE A 200 13.77 15.71 -5.72
C PHE A 200 13.54 16.53 -7.01
N PRO A 201 12.30 16.99 -7.27
CA PRO A 201 11.11 16.85 -6.42
C PRO A 201 10.46 15.45 -6.47
N THR A 202 10.90 14.58 -7.37
CA THR A 202 10.27 13.27 -7.61
C THR A 202 11.28 12.15 -7.57
N TYR A 203 10.83 11.00 -7.09
CA TYR A 203 11.60 9.76 -7.06
C TYR A 203 10.66 8.59 -7.25
N ALA A 204 11.12 7.55 -7.94
CA ALA A 204 10.41 6.29 -8.05
C ALA A 204 11.37 5.12 -7.82
N ALA A 205 10.81 4.01 -7.36
CA ALA A 205 11.53 2.78 -7.16
C ALA A 205 10.63 1.57 -7.41
N ILE A 206 11.21 0.49 -7.90
CA ILE A 206 10.56 -0.80 -8.12
C ILE A 206 11.38 -1.92 -7.47
N GLY A 207 10.70 -2.88 -6.86
CA GLY A 207 11.32 -4.05 -6.24
C GLY A 207 10.51 -5.31 -6.49
N ARG A 208 11.19 -6.43 -6.73
CA ARG A 208 10.53 -7.72 -6.92
C ARG A 208 9.99 -8.24 -5.58
N ASN A 209 8.83 -8.89 -5.62
CA ASN A 209 8.21 -9.57 -4.49
C ASN A 209 8.83 -10.98 -4.26
N ASP A 210 10.14 -11.11 -4.43
CA ASP A 210 10.91 -12.35 -4.25
C ASP A 210 12.21 -12.03 -3.49
N PRO A 211 12.45 -12.66 -2.33
CA PRO A 211 13.65 -12.41 -1.53
C PRO A 211 14.96 -12.88 -2.17
N ASN A 212 14.91 -13.78 -3.16
CA ASN A 212 16.09 -14.32 -3.84
C ASN A 212 16.38 -13.62 -5.18
N SER A 213 15.59 -12.61 -5.55
CA SER A 213 15.88 -11.79 -6.72
C SER A 213 17.17 -11.02 -6.47
N THR A 214 18.18 -11.21 -7.34
CA THR A 214 19.43 -10.44 -7.33
C THR A 214 19.24 -8.96 -7.68
N GLU A 215 18.00 -8.54 -7.92
CA GLU A 215 17.65 -7.16 -8.23
C GLU A 215 17.25 -6.44 -6.94
N GLU A 216 18.25 -5.76 -6.37
CA GLU A 216 18.07 -4.66 -5.42
C GLU A 216 16.94 -3.74 -5.90
N ILE A 217 16.27 -3.04 -4.97
CA ILE A 217 15.27 -2.04 -5.37
C ILE A 217 15.89 -1.06 -6.37
N VAL A 218 15.34 -1.05 -7.58
CA VAL A 218 15.85 -0.24 -8.68
C VAL A 218 15.16 1.11 -8.62
N ALA A 219 15.94 2.16 -8.39
CA ALA A 219 15.48 3.54 -8.53
C ALA A 219 15.29 3.86 -10.03
N CYS A 220 14.19 4.53 -10.36
CA CYS A 220 13.85 4.95 -11.72
C CYS A 220 13.93 6.46 -11.88
#